data_AF-A0A752PNH0-F1
#
_entry.id   AF-A0A752PNH0-F1
#
_cell.length_a   1.000
_cell.length_b   1.000
_cell.length_c   1.000
_cell.angle_alpha   90.00
_cell.angle_beta   90.00
_cell.angle_gamma   90.00
#
_symmetry.space_group_name_H-M   'P 1'
#
loop_
_entity.id
_entity.type
_entity.pdbx_description
1 polymer ?
#
loop_
_entity_poly.entity_id
_entity_poly.type
_entity_poly.pdbx_seq_one_letter_code
_entity_poly.pdbx_strand_id
1 'polypeptide(L)'
;SIVIAGVLTGVFWAFSTTLIVKPIAKVTNNAGFTIAHNQMLGLWFFSKFAHKFGDPEKHDAENLKLPGWLAIFNHNVTAIAIVMTLFVGGFLLATGIDNVQLMAKGKPWYIYIINLGLQFSMYMVILLQGVRMMVGEINGSFKGWQDRFIPNAIPAVDVAALLPFSPNAATLGFVFCTFGTIFSMGILLLIHSPIMVLPGFVPLFFSGGPIGVLANRMGGYRSVIICTFLLGIIQTFGTVWAIPLTRLAKEGVGWTGIFDWATLWPAICELLKFIASTFHLGPYSI
;
A
#
# COMPACT_ATOMS: atom_id res chain seq x y z
N SER A 1 9.55 2.26 -28.66
CA SER A 1 8.96 1.90 -27.34
C SER A 1 9.98 1.99 -26.22
N ILE A 2 11.16 1.36 -26.32
CA ILE A 2 12.17 1.32 -25.24
C ILE A 2 12.61 2.70 -24.76
N VAL A 3 12.97 3.62 -25.67
CA VAL A 3 13.42 4.97 -25.30
C VAL A 3 12.31 5.75 -24.59
N ILE A 4 11.08 5.72 -25.13
CA ILE A 4 9.93 6.40 -24.53
C ILE A 4 9.64 5.84 -23.13
N ALA A 5 9.60 4.51 -22.99
CA ALA A 5 9.39 3.87 -21.71
C ALA A 5 10.48 4.25 -20.70
N GLY A 6 11.76 4.19 -21.09
CA GLY A 6 12.89 4.55 -20.23
C GLY A 6 12.90 6.01 -19.80
N VAL A 7 12.56 6.94 -20.70
CA VAL A 7 12.45 8.37 -20.36
C VAL A 7 11.28 8.61 -19.42
N LEU A 8 10.09 8.06 -19.71
CA LEU A 8 8.91 8.25 -18.87
C LEU A 8 9.10 7.66 -17.47
N THR A 9 9.62 6.43 -17.36
CA THR A 9 9.87 5.80 -16.06
C THR A 9 11.00 6.52 -15.30
N GLY A 10 12.07 6.92 -15.98
CA GLY A 10 13.17 7.68 -15.39
C GLY A 10 12.72 9.02 -14.81
N VAL A 11 11.92 9.79 -15.56
CA VAL A 11 11.33 11.05 -15.10
C VAL A 11 10.35 10.79 -13.95
N PHE A 12 9.48 9.78 -14.06
CA PHE A 12 8.54 9.43 -13.01
C PHE A 12 9.25 9.12 -11.70
N TRP A 13 10.26 8.24 -11.70
CA TRP A 13 11.02 7.91 -10.51
C TRP A 13 11.79 9.10 -9.95
N ALA A 14 12.52 9.85 -10.78
CA ALA A 14 13.28 11.01 -10.29
C ALA A 14 12.37 12.08 -9.67
N PHE A 15 11.26 12.41 -10.34
CA PHE A 15 10.33 13.44 -9.87
C PHE A 15 9.57 12.98 -8.62
N SER A 16 8.95 11.80 -8.66
CA SER A 16 8.05 11.36 -7.60
C SER A 16 8.78 11.03 -6.30
N THR A 17 10.00 10.48 -6.35
CA THR A 17 10.81 10.20 -5.15
C THR A 17 11.27 11.49 -4.48
N THR A 18 11.62 12.51 -5.26
CA THR A 18 11.97 13.87 -4.79
C THR A 18 10.76 14.55 -4.14
N LEU A 19 9.59 14.42 -4.76
CA LEU A 19 8.34 15.06 -4.33
C LEU A 19 7.93 14.65 -2.90
N ILE A 20 8.25 13.42 -2.49
CA ILE A 20 7.89 12.88 -1.19
C ILE A 20 8.99 12.99 -0.12
N VAL A 21 10.17 13.55 -0.43
CA VAL A 21 11.27 13.68 0.55
C VAL A 21 10.79 14.33 1.84
N LYS A 22 10.09 15.47 1.78
CA LYS A 22 9.60 16.19 2.96
C LYS A 22 8.52 15.41 3.73
N PRO A 23 7.47 14.87 3.08
CA PRO A 23 6.52 13.98 3.75
C PRO A 23 7.18 12.78 4.46
N ILE A 24 8.11 12.10 3.79
CA ILE A 24 8.79 10.92 4.34
C ILE A 24 9.70 11.30 5.50
N ALA A 25 10.42 12.41 5.40
CA ALA A 25 11.22 12.95 6.48
C ALA A 25 10.39 13.22 7.75
N LYS A 26 9.16 13.74 7.60
CA LYS A 26 8.22 13.93 8.72
C LYS A 26 7.77 12.60 9.34
N VAL A 27 7.53 11.57 8.54
CA VAL A 27 7.11 10.25 9.03
C VAL A 27 8.24 9.53 9.78
N THR A 28 9.45 9.68 9.27
CA THR A 28 10.65 8.93 9.71
C THR A 28 11.50 9.68 10.72
N ASN A 29 11.08 10.88 11.17
CA ASN A 29 11.88 11.77 12.02
C ASN A 29 13.27 12.07 11.42
N ASN A 30 13.31 12.41 10.13
CA ASN A 30 14.53 12.70 9.37
C ASN A 30 15.54 11.54 9.35
N ALA A 31 15.09 10.30 9.13
CA ALA A 31 15.96 9.12 9.10
C ALA A 31 16.96 9.08 7.92
N GLY A 32 17.00 10.09 7.05
CA GLY A 32 18.00 10.24 6.01
C GLY A 32 17.71 9.51 4.69
N PHE A 33 16.50 8.96 4.51
CA PHE A 33 16.08 8.30 3.27
C PHE A 33 14.71 8.81 2.77
N THR A 34 14.43 8.55 1.50
CA THR A 34 13.11 8.71 0.86
C THR A 34 12.64 7.36 0.30
N ILE A 35 11.46 7.32 -0.33
CA ILE A 35 10.89 6.08 -0.88
C ILE A 35 10.96 6.08 -2.40
N ALA A 36 11.39 4.95 -2.98
CA ALA A 36 11.25 4.61 -4.39
C ALA A 36 10.53 3.28 -4.52
N HIS A 37 9.24 3.33 -4.86
CA HIS A 37 8.41 2.15 -5.02
C HIS A 37 7.34 2.40 -6.11
N ASN A 38 6.08 2.08 -5.82
CA ASN A 38 4.97 2.10 -6.78
C ASN A 38 3.84 3.08 -6.40
N GLN A 39 3.97 3.79 -5.28
CA GLN A 39 2.95 4.73 -4.77
C GLN A 39 3.54 6.05 -4.25
N MET A 40 4.59 6.58 -4.88
CA MET A 40 5.19 7.84 -4.46
C MET A 40 4.21 8.99 -4.63
N LEU A 41 3.46 9.05 -5.73
CA LEU A 41 2.43 10.07 -5.89
C LEU A 41 1.25 9.84 -4.94
N GLY A 42 0.90 8.58 -4.66
CA GLY A 42 -0.04 8.24 -3.60
C GLY A 42 0.38 8.76 -2.23
N LEU A 43 1.63 8.52 -1.83
CA LEU A 43 2.20 9.03 -0.58
C LEU A 43 2.18 10.56 -0.55
N TRP A 44 2.53 11.22 -1.65
CA TRP A 44 2.41 12.67 -1.75
C TRP A 44 0.95 13.13 -1.64
N PHE A 45 0.03 12.52 -2.37
CA PHE A 45 -1.39 12.87 -2.39
C PHE A 45 -1.96 12.77 -0.99
N PHE A 46 -1.87 11.60 -0.34
CA PHE A 46 -2.39 11.42 1.01
C PHE A 46 -1.68 12.30 2.03
N SER A 47 -0.41 12.67 1.83
CA SER A 47 0.27 13.63 2.71
C SER A 47 -0.40 15.01 2.76
N LYS A 48 -1.06 15.39 1.66
CA LYS A 48 -1.78 16.67 1.56
C LYS A 48 -3.17 16.64 2.18
N PHE A 49 -3.75 15.46 2.41
CA PHE A 49 -5.13 15.34 2.88
C PHE A 49 -5.25 14.70 4.26
N ALA A 50 -4.30 13.86 4.68
CA ALA A 50 -4.40 13.08 5.92
C ALA A 50 -4.64 13.96 7.16
N HIS A 51 -4.02 15.14 7.25
CA HIS A 51 -4.20 16.05 8.37
C HIS A 51 -5.63 16.60 8.54
N LYS A 52 -6.51 16.44 7.55
CA LYS A 52 -7.89 16.94 7.60
C LYS A 52 -8.84 16.03 8.37
N PHE A 53 -8.45 14.79 8.64
CA PHE A 53 -9.35 13.75 9.17
C PHE A 53 -9.13 13.44 10.65
N GLY A 54 -8.15 14.08 11.29
CA GLY A 54 -7.89 13.89 12.71
C GLY A 54 -6.69 14.70 13.20
N ASP A 55 -6.26 14.35 14.41
CA ASP A 55 -5.20 15.02 15.14
C ASP A 55 -4.09 13.98 15.40
N PRO A 56 -2.86 14.21 14.93
CA PRO A 56 -1.78 13.22 15.01
C PRO A 56 -1.32 12.93 16.43
N GLU A 57 -1.45 13.87 17.37
CA GLU A 57 -0.99 13.68 18.75
C GLU A 57 -2.05 12.99 19.60
N LYS A 58 -3.31 13.41 19.45
CA LYS A 58 -4.42 12.86 20.25
C LYS A 58 -4.89 11.48 19.78
N HIS A 59 -4.72 11.20 18.50
CA HIS A 59 -5.28 10.00 17.88
C HIS A 59 -4.20 9.09 17.29
N ASP A 60 -2.97 9.11 17.80
CA ASP A 60 -1.91 8.22 17.31
C ASP A 60 -2.28 6.74 17.56
N ALA A 61 -2.29 5.95 16.49
CA ALA A 61 -2.57 4.52 16.54
C ALA A 61 -1.55 3.71 17.37
N GLU A 62 -0.33 4.23 17.57
CA GLU A 62 0.68 3.60 18.42
C GLU A 62 0.48 3.93 19.91
N ASN A 63 -0.22 5.03 20.24
CA ASN A 63 -0.39 5.51 21.61
C ASN A 63 -1.82 5.36 22.15
N LEU A 64 -2.66 4.56 21.49
CA LEU A 64 -4.00 4.22 21.97
C LEU A 64 -3.91 3.51 23.32
N LYS A 65 -4.31 4.20 24.40
CA LYS A 65 -4.42 3.60 25.74
C LYS A 65 -5.83 3.04 25.93
N LEU A 66 -5.99 1.74 25.68
CA LEU A 66 -7.29 1.08 25.88
C LEU A 66 -7.49 0.62 27.35
N PRO A 67 -8.71 0.75 27.91
CA PRO A 67 -8.99 0.43 29.31
C PRO A 67 -9.16 -1.08 29.56
N GLY A 68 -8.76 -1.52 30.76
CA GLY A 68 -9.03 -2.87 31.26
C GLY A 68 -8.40 -3.99 30.40
N TRP A 69 -9.20 -5.00 30.06
CA TRP A 69 -8.75 -6.15 29.27
C TRP A 69 -8.31 -5.77 27.83
N LEU A 70 -8.76 -4.63 27.30
CA LEU A 70 -8.36 -4.14 25.99
C LEU A 70 -6.90 -3.64 25.96
N ALA A 71 -6.26 -3.47 27.11
CA ALA A 71 -4.85 -3.11 27.19
C ALA A 71 -3.91 -4.13 26.49
N ILE A 72 -4.37 -5.35 26.22
CA ILE A 72 -3.64 -6.35 25.43
C ILE A 72 -3.27 -5.84 24.03
N PHE A 73 -4.07 -4.93 23.46
CA PHE A 73 -3.81 -4.33 22.15
C PHE A 73 -2.76 -3.21 22.20
N ASN A 74 -2.29 -2.81 23.38
CA ASN A 74 -1.19 -1.86 23.51
C ASN A 74 0.15 -2.51 23.10
N HIS A 75 0.24 -3.85 23.08
CA HIS A 75 1.39 -4.58 22.56
C HIS A 75 1.18 -4.90 21.08
N ASN A 76 1.97 -4.28 20.21
CA ASN A 76 1.84 -4.42 18.76
C ASN A 76 1.83 -5.89 18.25
N VAL A 77 2.70 -6.76 18.76
CA VAL A 77 2.75 -8.19 18.39
C VAL A 77 1.40 -8.87 18.67
N THR A 78 0.85 -8.64 19.87
CA THR A 78 -0.43 -9.21 20.29
C THR A 78 -1.59 -8.59 19.53
N ALA A 79 -1.58 -7.27 19.36
CA ALA A 79 -2.60 -6.53 18.63
C ALA A 79 -2.72 -7.01 17.19
N ILE A 80 -1.59 -7.10 16.48
CA ILE A 80 -1.53 -7.59 15.10
C ILE A 80 -2.04 -9.03 15.02
N ALA A 81 -1.61 -9.91 15.93
CA ALA A 81 -2.06 -11.31 15.93
C ALA A 81 -3.58 -11.42 16.09
N ILE A 82 -4.18 -10.68 17.04
CA ILE A 82 -5.62 -10.71 17.28
C ILE A 82 -6.38 -10.10 16.09
N VAL A 83 -5.99 -8.90 15.64
CA VAL A 83 -6.64 -8.21 14.52
C VAL A 83 -6.60 -9.06 13.26
N MET A 84 -5.46 -9.71 12.97
CA MET A 84 -5.30 -10.55 11.79
C MET A 84 -6.02 -11.90 11.91
N THR A 85 -6.09 -12.47 13.11
CA THR A 85 -6.93 -13.66 13.35
C THR A 85 -8.41 -13.35 13.05
N LEU A 86 -8.92 -12.22 13.55
CA LEU A 86 -10.31 -11.81 13.32
C LEU A 86 -10.55 -11.46 11.86
N PHE A 87 -9.63 -10.73 11.24
CA PHE A 87 -9.72 -10.30 9.85
C PHE A 87 -9.70 -11.50 8.90
N VAL A 88 -8.62 -12.30 8.90
CA VAL A 88 -8.50 -13.48 8.03
C VAL A 88 -9.58 -14.50 8.36
N GLY A 89 -9.91 -14.68 9.64
CA GLY A 89 -10.99 -15.55 10.08
C GLY A 89 -12.34 -15.15 9.49
N GLY A 90 -12.69 -13.86 9.51
CA GLY A 90 -13.92 -13.35 8.90
C GLY A 90 -14.02 -13.67 7.41
N PHE A 91 -12.93 -13.48 6.65
CA PHE A 91 -12.89 -13.83 5.23
C PHE A 91 -12.99 -15.33 4.98
N LEU A 92 -12.24 -16.14 5.72
CA LEU A 92 -12.25 -17.59 5.54
C LEU A 92 -13.62 -18.17 5.89
N LEU A 93 -14.23 -17.71 6.98
CA LEU A 93 -15.55 -18.17 7.39
C LEU A 93 -16.64 -17.76 6.39
N ALA A 94 -16.49 -16.64 5.69
CA ALA A 94 -17.38 -16.25 4.59
C ALA A 94 -17.36 -17.25 3.42
N THR A 95 -16.31 -18.08 3.29
CA THR A 95 -16.26 -19.17 2.30
C THR A 95 -17.00 -20.43 2.76
N GLY A 96 -17.45 -20.51 4.01
CA GLY A 96 -18.10 -21.67 4.61
C GLY A 96 -17.15 -22.55 5.44
N ILE A 97 -17.62 -23.05 6.59
CA ILE A 97 -16.80 -23.79 7.57
C ILE A 97 -16.17 -25.05 6.95
N ASP A 98 -16.91 -25.78 6.12
CA ASP A 98 -16.41 -27.01 5.48
C ASP A 98 -15.20 -26.71 4.59
N ASN A 99 -15.22 -25.61 3.83
CA ASN A 99 -14.10 -25.18 3.02
C ASN A 99 -12.88 -24.83 3.88
N VAL A 100 -13.08 -24.14 5.01
CA VAL A 100 -12.00 -23.85 5.96
C VAL A 100 -11.45 -25.12 6.59
N GLN A 101 -12.31 -26.08 6.91
CA GLN A 101 -11.91 -27.36 7.51
C GLN A 101 -11.09 -28.21 6.51
N LEU A 102 -11.41 -28.16 5.22
CA LEU A 102 -10.60 -28.75 4.15
C LEU A 102 -9.23 -28.05 4.04
N MET A 103 -9.22 -26.71 4.06
CA MET A 103 -7.97 -25.93 4.05
C MET A 103 -7.09 -26.19 5.26
N ALA A 104 -7.68 -26.52 6.42
CA ALA A 104 -6.99 -26.81 7.66
C ALA A 104 -6.23 -28.16 7.65
N LYS A 105 -6.40 -29.01 6.62
CA LYS A 105 -5.64 -30.25 6.38
C LYS A 105 -5.49 -31.13 7.63
N GLY A 106 -6.60 -31.40 8.33
CA GLY A 106 -6.65 -32.26 9.51
C GLY A 106 -6.48 -31.56 10.85
N LYS A 107 -6.20 -30.25 10.89
CA LYS A 107 -6.33 -29.43 12.11
C LYS A 107 -7.77 -28.93 12.24
N PRO A 108 -8.28 -28.67 13.46
CA PRO A 108 -9.57 -27.99 13.62
C PRO A 108 -9.54 -26.61 12.96
N TRP A 109 -10.62 -26.24 12.25
CA TRP A 109 -10.72 -24.98 11.49
C TRP A 109 -10.36 -23.73 12.33
N TYR A 110 -10.77 -23.69 13.59
CA TYR A 110 -10.51 -22.55 14.48
C TYR A 110 -9.03 -22.45 14.85
N ILE A 111 -8.34 -23.58 15.07
CA ILE A 111 -6.89 -23.62 15.31
C ILE A 111 -6.14 -23.17 14.05
N TYR A 112 -6.64 -23.54 12.87
CA TYR A 112 -6.05 -23.08 11.60
C TYR A 112 -6.15 -21.55 11.46
N ILE A 113 -7.32 -20.95 11.72
CA ILE A 113 -7.51 -19.50 11.67
C ILE A 113 -6.60 -18.78 12.68
N ILE A 114 -6.54 -19.25 13.93
CA ILE A 114 -5.67 -18.67 14.97
C ILE A 114 -4.20 -18.74 14.55
N ASN A 115 -3.76 -19.88 14.00
CA ASN A 115 -2.39 -20.03 13.52
C ASN A 115 -2.06 -19.07 12.38
N LEU A 116 -2.99 -18.81 11.45
CA LEU A 116 -2.76 -17.85 10.37
C LEU A 116 -2.55 -16.43 10.91
N GLY A 117 -3.38 -15.99 11.88
CA GLY A 117 -3.21 -14.67 12.51
C GLY A 117 -1.90 -14.56 13.30
N LEU A 118 -1.54 -15.60 14.04
CA LEU A 118 -0.25 -15.68 14.75
C LEU A 118 0.94 -15.65 13.78
N GLN A 119 0.88 -16.41 12.69
CA GLN A 119 1.93 -16.43 11.65
C GLN A 119 2.09 -15.05 11.01
N PHE A 120 0.99 -14.34 10.74
CA PHE A 120 1.06 -12.98 10.23
C PHE A 120 1.84 -12.06 11.17
N SER A 121 1.51 -12.09 12.47
CA SER A 121 2.24 -11.30 13.48
C SER A 121 3.72 -11.69 13.56
N MET A 122 4.03 -12.99 13.52
CA MET A 122 5.40 -13.49 13.50
C MET A 122 6.19 -12.97 12.28
N TYR A 123 5.62 -13.06 11.08
CA TYR A 123 6.25 -12.53 9.86
C TYR A 123 6.39 -11.02 9.89
N MET A 124 5.42 -10.30 10.48
CA MET A 124 5.54 -8.87 10.73
C MET A 124 6.74 -8.58 11.63
N VAL A 125 6.93 -9.29 12.74
CA VAL A 125 8.10 -9.09 13.61
C VAL A 125 9.41 -9.30 12.84
N ILE A 126 9.51 -10.38 12.05
CA ILE A 126 10.70 -10.67 11.22
C ILE A 126 10.93 -9.53 10.22
N LEU A 127 9.88 -9.10 9.51
CA LEU A 127 9.94 -8.02 8.54
C LEU A 127 10.40 -6.71 9.20
N LEU A 128 9.78 -6.32 10.30
CA LEU A 128 10.11 -5.09 11.01
C LEU A 128 11.55 -5.09 11.52
N GLN A 129 12.03 -6.23 12.02
CA GLN A 129 13.41 -6.38 12.48
C GLN A 129 14.41 -6.27 11.32
N GLY A 130 14.16 -6.97 10.22
CA GLY A 130 15.02 -6.92 9.03
C GLY A 130 15.08 -5.52 8.42
N VAL A 131 13.94 -4.84 8.31
CA VAL A 131 13.87 -3.49 7.78
C VAL A 131 14.62 -2.49 8.67
N ARG A 132 14.46 -2.56 9.99
CA ARG A 132 15.20 -1.67 10.92
C ARG A 132 16.70 -1.83 10.79
N MET A 133 17.18 -3.08 10.70
CA MET A 133 18.60 -3.38 10.50
C MET A 133 19.10 -2.77 9.18
N MET A 134 18.37 -2.98 8.09
CA MET A 134 18.72 -2.43 6.78
C MET A 134 18.78 -0.90 6.80
N VAL A 135 17.76 -0.23 7.35
CA VAL A 135 17.68 1.24 7.42
C VAL A 135 18.83 1.82 8.24
N GLY A 136 19.26 1.15 9.32
CA GLY A 136 20.40 1.57 10.12
C GLY A 136 21.71 1.68 9.32
N GLU A 137 21.92 0.77 8.37
CA GLU A 137 23.15 0.71 7.57
C GLU A 137 23.10 1.58 6.30
N ILE A 138 21.90 1.96 5.83
CA ILE A 138 21.72 2.72 4.59
C ILE A 138 22.46 4.07 4.65
N ASN A 139 22.35 4.82 5.75
CA ASN A 139 23.02 6.13 5.84
C ASN A 139 24.55 6.01 5.82
N GLY A 140 25.10 4.99 6.50
CA GLY A 140 26.54 4.72 6.49
C GLY A 140 27.05 4.36 5.10
N SER A 141 26.34 3.47 4.41
CA SER A 141 26.71 3.02 3.06
C SER A 141 26.60 4.12 1.98
N PHE A 142 25.64 5.04 2.11
CA PHE A 142 25.44 6.13 1.14
C PHE A 142 26.38 7.32 1.35
N LYS A 143 26.98 7.48 2.53
CA LYS A 143 27.89 8.58 2.82
C LYS A 143 29.09 8.62 1.86
N GLY A 144 29.69 7.47 1.56
CA GLY A 144 30.81 7.39 0.61
C GLY A 144 30.45 7.83 -0.82
N TRP A 145 29.20 7.61 -1.24
CA TRP A 145 28.69 8.10 -2.52
C TRP A 145 28.42 9.61 -2.50
N GLN A 146 27.88 10.13 -1.40
CA GLN A 146 27.63 11.56 -1.22
C GLN A 146 28.94 12.36 -1.25
N ASP A 147 29.97 11.88 -0.57
CA ASP A 147 31.25 12.57 -0.44
C ASP A 147 32.05 12.62 -1.75
N ARG A 148 31.87 11.63 -2.63
CA ARG A 148 32.70 11.47 -3.84
C ARG A 148 31.99 11.79 -5.16
N PHE A 149 30.69 11.51 -5.27
CA PHE A 149 30.01 11.49 -6.57
C PHE A 149 28.74 12.34 -6.63
N ILE A 150 27.86 12.26 -5.61
CA ILE A 150 26.54 12.90 -5.68
C ILE A 150 26.25 13.64 -4.36
N PRO A 151 26.78 14.87 -4.20
CA PRO A 151 26.61 15.62 -2.97
C PRO A 151 25.12 15.87 -2.70
N ASN A 152 24.73 15.73 -1.43
CA ASN A 152 23.34 15.89 -0.97
C ASN A 152 22.33 14.87 -1.53
N ALA A 153 22.79 13.76 -2.13
CA ALA A 153 21.88 12.70 -2.57
C ALA A 153 21.15 12.07 -1.39
N ILE A 154 19.83 11.88 -1.51
CA ILE A 154 19.04 11.18 -0.49
C ILE A 154 18.77 9.76 -1.02
N PRO A 155 19.17 8.70 -0.30
CA PRO A 155 18.87 7.33 -0.71
C PRO A 155 17.36 7.10 -0.77
N ALA A 156 16.89 6.53 -1.89
CA ALA A 156 15.51 6.13 -2.05
C ALA A 156 15.40 4.60 -1.90
N VAL A 157 14.56 4.14 -0.98
CA VAL A 157 14.48 2.72 -0.58
C VAL A 157 13.06 2.18 -0.70
N ASP A 158 12.89 0.88 -0.45
CA ASP A 158 11.59 0.22 -0.50
C ASP A 158 10.59 0.81 0.51
N VAL A 159 9.31 0.82 0.14
CA VAL A 159 8.22 1.37 0.97
C VAL A 159 8.08 0.66 2.33
N ALA A 160 8.49 -0.61 2.42
CA ALA A 160 8.51 -1.37 3.66
C ALA A 160 9.35 -0.70 4.76
N ALA A 161 10.31 0.16 4.38
CA ALA A 161 11.09 1.00 5.28
C ALA A 161 10.23 1.88 6.20
N LEU A 162 8.99 2.19 5.82
CA LEU A 162 8.08 2.99 6.65
C LEU A 162 7.38 2.16 7.74
N LEU A 163 7.19 0.87 7.53
CA LEU A 163 6.37 0.02 8.41
C LEU A 163 6.85 0.03 9.89
N PRO A 164 8.17 0.01 10.18
CA PRO A 164 8.63 0.04 11.57
C PRO A 164 8.39 1.34 12.32
N PHE A 165 8.04 2.43 11.63
CA PHE A 165 7.77 3.73 12.24
C PHE A 165 6.35 3.84 12.80
N SER A 166 5.41 2.99 12.35
CA SER A 166 4.07 2.85 12.93
C SER A 166 3.44 1.50 12.59
N PRO A 167 3.87 0.40 13.24
CA PRO A 167 3.40 -0.96 12.94
C PRO A 167 1.90 -1.20 13.08
N ASN A 168 1.25 -0.59 14.09
CA ASN A 168 -0.20 -0.72 14.29
C ASN A 168 -0.94 -0.01 13.16
N ALA A 169 -0.50 1.20 12.79
CA ALA A 169 -1.08 1.93 11.67
C ALA A 169 -0.89 1.21 10.32
N ALA A 170 0.24 0.53 10.12
CA ALA A 170 0.45 -0.29 8.94
C ALA A 170 -0.58 -1.42 8.83
N THR A 171 -0.83 -2.11 9.95
CA THR A 171 -1.80 -3.22 9.99
C THR A 171 -3.23 -2.71 9.82
N LEU A 172 -3.58 -1.60 10.48
CA LEU A 172 -4.88 -0.95 10.28
C LEU A 172 -5.05 -0.47 8.83
N GLY A 173 -4.01 0.10 8.24
CA GLY A 173 -4.04 0.57 6.86
C GLY A 173 -4.28 -0.56 5.86
N PHE A 174 -3.67 -1.72 6.06
CA PHE A 174 -3.98 -2.93 5.29
C PHE A 174 -5.45 -3.35 5.40
N VAL A 175 -5.98 -3.40 6.63
CA VAL A 175 -7.38 -3.81 6.89
C VAL A 175 -8.36 -2.88 6.19
N PHE A 176 -8.22 -1.56 6.39
CA PHE A 176 -9.16 -0.59 5.82
C PHE A 176 -8.97 -0.40 4.31
N CYS A 177 -7.76 -0.56 3.78
CA CYS A 177 -7.55 -0.68 2.33
C CYS A 177 -8.31 -1.87 1.76
N THR A 178 -8.29 -3.02 2.44
CA THR A 178 -9.03 -4.20 2.01
C THR A 178 -10.53 -3.94 2.03
N PHE A 179 -11.06 -3.31 3.08
CA PHE A 179 -12.48 -2.92 3.11
C PHE A 179 -12.85 -1.94 1.99
N GLY A 180 -11.97 -0.98 1.67
CA GLY A 180 -12.15 -0.09 0.52
C GLY A 180 -12.24 -0.86 -0.80
N THR A 181 -11.39 -1.86 -1.00
CA THR A 181 -11.43 -2.73 -2.18
C THR A 181 -12.69 -3.59 -2.22
N ILE A 182 -13.11 -4.22 -1.11
CA ILE A 182 -14.38 -4.98 -1.07
C ILE A 182 -15.56 -4.08 -1.40
N PHE A 183 -15.59 -2.87 -0.82
CA PHE A 183 -16.64 -1.90 -1.09
C PHE A 183 -16.71 -1.56 -2.57
N SER A 184 -15.55 -1.30 -3.21
CA SER A 184 -15.49 -1.09 -4.66
C SER A 184 -15.90 -2.33 -5.46
N MET A 185 -15.53 -3.54 -5.06
CA MET A 185 -16.02 -4.77 -5.70
C MET A 185 -17.53 -4.88 -5.64
N GLY A 186 -18.14 -4.53 -4.50
CA GLY A 186 -19.59 -4.46 -4.35
C GLY A 186 -20.22 -3.47 -5.34
N ILE A 187 -19.63 -2.28 -5.50
CA ILE A 187 -20.09 -1.31 -6.50
C ILE A 187 -19.96 -1.90 -7.91
N LEU A 188 -18.81 -2.49 -8.26
CA LEU A 188 -18.57 -3.10 -9.57
C LEU A 188 -19.59 -4.21 -9.87
N LEU A 189 -19.95 -5.01 -8.87
CA LEU A 189 -20.99 -6.04 -8.99
C LEU A 189 -22.37 -5.41 -9.23
N LEU A 190 -22.74 -4.38 -8.47
CA LEU A 190 -24.04 -3.72 -8.60
C LEU A 190 -24.23 -3.07 -9.98
N ILE A 191 -23.19 -2.46 -10.53
CA ILE A 191 -23.23 -1.83 -11.86
C ILE A 191 -23.02 -2.84 -13.01
N HIS A 192 -22.92 -4.13 -12.72
CA HIS A 192 -22.65 -5.19 -13.71
C HIS A 192 -21.40 -4.88 -14.55
N SER A 193 -20.33 -4.42 -13.90
CA SER A 193 -19.08 -4.09 -14.56
C SER A 193 -18.54 -5.31 -15.33
N PRO A 194 -18.10 -5.15 -16.59
CA PRO A 194 -17.51 -6.24 -17.37
C PRO A 194 -16.13 -6.67 -16.82
N ILE A 195 -15.54 -5.86 -15.94
CA ILE A 195 -14.25 -6.11 -15.30
C ILE A 195 -14.46 -6.17 -13.79
N MET A 196 -14.05 -7.29 -13.20
CA MET A 196 -13.99 -7.47 -11.75
C MET A 196 -12.54 -7.49 -11.31
N VAL A 197 -12.21 -6.68 -10.30
CA VAL A 197 -10.86 -6.64 -9.74
C VAL A 197 -10.83 -7.53 -8.51
N LEU A 198 -9.93 -8.51 -8.51
CA LEU A 198 -9.71 -9.38 -7.36
C LEU A 198 -8.63 -8.78 -6.44
N PRO A 199 -8.83 -8.82 -5.11
CA PRO A 199 -7.91 -8.23 -4.15
C PRO A 199 -6.61 -9.02 -4.10
N GLY A 200 -5.51 -8.39 -4.53
CA GLY A 200 -4.16 -8.92 -4.33
C GLY A 200 -3.61 -8.55 -2.95
N PHE A 201 -3.01 -9.50 -2.25
CA PHE A 201 -2.40 -9.23 -0.93
C PHE A 201 -1.33 -8.15 -0.99
N VAL A 202 -0.45 -8.20 -2.00
CA VAL A 202 0.69 -7.30 -2.12
C VAL A 202 0.25 -5.82 -2.25
N PRO A 203 -0.64 -5.43 -3.18
CA PRO A 203 -1.12 -4.05 -3.24
C PRO A 203 -1.84 -3.59 -1.97
N LEU A 204 -2.69 -4.46 -1.38
CA LEU A 204 -3.43 -4.12 -0.17
C LEU A 204 -2.49 -3.83 1.01
N PHE A 205 -1.49 -4.68 1.22
CA PHE A 205 -0.57 -4.55 2.34
C PHE A 205 0.51 -3.50 2.08
N PHE A 206 1.21 -3.55 0.94
CA PHE A 206 2.34 -2.67 0.64
C PHE A 206 1.95 -1.29 0.09
N SER A 207 0.67 -1.05 -0.23
CA SER A 207 0.14 0.30 -0.40
C SER A 207 -0.61 0.78 0.83
N GLY A 208 -1.55 -0.03 1.34
CA GLY A 208 -2.37 0.31 2.50
C GLY A 208 -1.54 0.53 3.76
N GLY A 209 -0.57 -0.34 4.04
CA GLY A 209 0.28 -0.23 5.22
C GLY A 209 1.09 1.07 5.25
N PRO A 210 1.91 1.37 4.24
CA PRO A 210 2.70 2.60 4.23
C PRO A 210 1.88 3.90 4.18
N ILE A 211 0.78 3.92 3.43
CA ILE A 211 -0.14 5.07 3.45
C ILE A 211 -0.81 5.19 4.83
N GLY A 212 -1.09 4.07 5.51
CA GLY A 212 -1.54 4.05 6.89
C GLY A 212 -0.52 4.65 7.85
N VAL A 213 0.76 4.26 7.76
CA VAL A 213 1.85 4.86 8.56
C VAL A 213 1.90 6.38 8.35
N LEU A 214 1.89 6.81 7.08
CA LEU A 214 1.93 8.22 6.73
C LEU A 214 0.70 8.97 7.25
N ALA A 215 -0.50 8.40 7.09
CA ALA A 215 -1.74 9.02 7.54
C ALA A 215 -1.81 9.10 9.07
N ASN A 216 -1.31 8.09 9.79
CA ASN A 216 -1.24 8.11 11.25
C ASN A 216 -0.36 9.26 11.74
N ARG A 217 0.84 9.41 11.16
CA ARG A 217 1.75 10.51 11.49
C ARG A 217 1.21 11.90 11.16
N MET A 218 0.21 12.00 10.29
CA MET A 218 -0.35 13.28 9.86
C MET A 218 -1.69 13.63 10.50
N GLY A 219 -2.49 12.64 10.92
CA GLY A 219 -3.81 12.87 11.51
C GLY A 219 -4.38 11.69 12.31
N GLY A 220 -3.54 10.76 12.75
CA GLY A 220 -3.94 9.66 13.64
C GLY A 220 -4.77 8.55 12.99
N TYR A 221 -5.30 7.63 13.80
CA TYR A 221 -6.03 6.43 13.36
C TYR A 221 -7.26 6.74 12.50
N ARG A 222 -7.95 7.87 12.73
CA ARG A 222 -9.09 8.29 11.89
C ARG A 222 -8.65 8.56 10.46
N SER A 223 -7.49 9.18 10.32
CA SER A 223 -6.88 9.45 9.02
C SER A 223 -6.40 8.17 8.37
N VAL A 224 -5.87 7.21 9.14
CA VAL A 224 -5.54 5.86 8.63
C VAL A 224 -6.76 5.23 7.98
N ILE A 225 -7.88 5.17 8.71
CA ILE A 225 -9.13 4.55 8.24
C ILE A 225 -9.59 5.20 6.93
N ILE A 226 -9.75 6.52 6.93
CA ILE A 226 -10.33 7.23 5.78
C ILE A 226 -9.38 7.18 4.58
N CYS A 227 -8.09 7.49 4.76
CA CYS A 227 -7.14 7.53 3.66
C CYS A 227 -6.93 6.15 3.03
N THR A 228 -6.82 5.10 3.83
CA THR A 228 -6.58 3.74 3.29
C THR A 228 -7.85 3.12 2.71
N PHE A 229 -9.03 3.42 3.26
CA PHE A 229 -10.29 3.05 2.62
C PHE A 229 -10.45 3.71 1.24
N LEU A 230 -10.18 5.02 1.14
CA LEU A 230 -10.19 5.73 -0.15
C LEU A 230 -9.12 5.21 -1.11
N LEU A 231 -7.94 4.84 -0.61
CA LEU A 231 -6.90 4.19 -1.40
C LEU A 231 -7.41 2.90 -2.05
N GLY A 232 -8.06 2.02 -1.29
CA GLY A 232 -8.63 0.78 -1.82
C GLY A 232 -9.66 1.04 -2.92
N ILE A 233 -10.46 2.10 -2.77
CA ILE A 233 -11.41 2.55 -3.79
C ILE A 233 -10.69 3.00 -5.08
N ILE A 234 -9.71 3.91 -4.93
CA ILE A 234 -8.96 4.48 -6.04
C ILE A 234 -8.20 3.40 -6.80
N GLN A 235 -7.54 2.49 -6.08
CA GLN A 235 -6.80 1.37 -6.68
C GLN A 235 -7.70 0.46 -7.50
N THR A 236 -8.89 0.16 -6.97
CA THR A 236 -9.85 -0.72 -7.63
C THR A 236 -10.39 -0.11 -8.92
N PHE A 237 -10.96 1.09 -8.85
CA PHE A 237 -11.52 1.76 -10.03
C PHE A 237 -10.44 2.17 -11.04
N GLY A 238 -9.27 2.60 -10.55
CA GLY A 238 -8.13 2.89 -11.40
C GLY A 238 -7.61 1.67 -12.16
N THR A 239 -7.68 0.49 -11.56
CA THR A 239 -7.36 -0.77 -12.24
C THR A 239 -8.40 -1.10 -13.33
N VAL A 240 -9.68 -0.91 -13.05
CA VAL A 240 -10.75 -1.07 -14.06
C VAL A 240 -10.54 -0.12 -15.24
N TRP A 241 -10.08 1.11 -14.99
CA TRP A 241 -9.71 2.06 -16.04
C TRP A 241 -8.45 1.64 -16.81
N ALA A 242 -7.44 1.11 -16.14
CA ALA A 242 -6.17 0.72 -16.75
C ALA A 242 -6.28 -0.47 -17.71
N ILE A 243 -7.05 -1.50 -17.33
CA ILE A 243 -7.10 -2.79 -18.03
C ILE A 243 -7.48 -2.65 -19.52
N PRO A 244 -8.54 -1.91 -19.91
CA PRO A 244 -8.89 -1.69 -21.31
C PRO A 244 -7.78 -1.04 -22.14
N LEU A 245 -6.95 -0.19 -21.54
CA LEU A 245 -5.88 0.54 -22.22
C LEU A 245 -4.74 -0.37 -22.67
N THR A 246 -4.55 -1.49 -21.97
CA THR A 246 -3.54 -2.49 -22.34
C THR A 246 -3.90 -3.27 -23.60
N ARG A 247 -5.18 -3.26 -24.03
CA ARG A 247 -5.75 -4.16 -25.05
C ARG A 247 -5.64 -5.65 -24.73
N LEU A 248 -5.10 -6.01 -23.55
CA LEU A 248 -4.96 -7.39 -23.07
C LEU A 248 -6.11 -7.82 -22.16
N ALA A 249 -7.14 -7.00 -22.01
CA ALA A 249 -8.29 -7.30 -21.16
C ALA A 249 -8.96 -8.65 -21.48
N LYS A 250 -8.94 -9.08 -22.75
CA LYS A 250 -9.50 -10.37 -23.21
C LYS A 250 -8.67 -11.58 -22.79
N GLU A 251 -7.40 -11.39 -22.44
CA GLU A 251 -6.47 -12.47 -22.08
C GLU A 251 -6.40 -12.72 -20.57
N GLY A 252 -7.26 -12.07 -19.77
CA GLY A 252 -7.29 -12.27 -18.31
C GLY A 252 -6.06 -11.69 -17.62
N VAL A 253 -5.65 -10.48 -17.99
CA VAL A 253 -4.41 -9.88 -17.51
C VAL A 253 -4.57 -9.21 -16.15
N GLY A 254 -3.60 -9.49 -15.26
CA GLY A 254 -3.44 -8.79 -13.99
C GLY A 254 -2.80 -7.42 -14.17
N TRP A 255 -3.26 -6.44 -13.40
CA TRP A 255 -2.66 -5.12 -13.29
C TRP A 255 -2.04 -4.96 -11.90
N THR A 256 -1.00 -4.13 -11.77
CA THR A 256 -0.29 -3.99 -10.50
C THR A 256 -1.20 -3.51 -9.37
N GLY A 257 -2.22 -2.70 -9.68
CA GLY A 257 -3.24 -2.26 -8.72
C GLY A 257 -2.73 -1.31 -7.64
N ILE A 258 -1.51 -0.79 -7.78
CA ILE A 258 -0.92 0.17 -6.82
C ILE A 258 -1.27 1.60 -7.25
N PHE A 259 -1.41 2.55 -6.31
CA PHE A 259 -1.94 3.90 -6.54
C PHE A 259 -1.41 4.58 -7.81
N ASP A 260 -0.09 4.70 -7.99
CA ASP A 260 0.45 5.45 -9.14
C ASP A 260 0.15 4.74 -10.46
N TRP A 261 0.11 3.40 -10.44
CA TRP A 261 -0.29 2.56 -11.57
C TRP A 261 -1.79 2.49 -11.79
N ALA A 262 -2.60 2.85 -10.81
CA ALA A 262 -4.05 2.96 -10.92
C ALA A 262 -4.50 4.40 -11.27
N THR A 263 -3.59 5.38 -11.29
CA THR A 263 -3.93 6.79 -11.47
C THR A 263 -3.10 7.45 -12.58
N LEU A 264 -1.81 7.67 -12.34
CA LEU A 264 -0.92 8.36 -13.28
C LEU A 264 -0.70 7.53 -14.54
N TRP A 265 -0.34 6.26 -14.42
CA TRP A 265 0.01 5.45 -15.59
C TRP A 265 -1.15 5.26 -16.58
N PRO A 266 -2.40 5.01 -16.15
CA PRO A 266 -3.55 5.01 -17.05
C PRO A 266 -3.76 6.37 -17.73
N ALA A 267 -3.55 7.48 -17.01
CA ALA A 267 -3.62 8.83 -17.59
C ALA A 267 -2.55 9.05 -18.67
N ILE A 268 -1.32 8.61 -18.42
CA ILE A 268 -0.22 8.66 -19.40
C ILE A 268 -0.57 7.81 -20.62
N CYS A 269 -1.11 6.60 -20.42
CA CYS A 269 -1.52 5.73 -21.52
C CYS A 269 -2.60 6.39 -22.41
N GLU A 270 -3.60 7.05 -21.81
CA GLU A 270 -4.62 7.80 -22.57
C GLU A 270 -4.01 8.98 -23.33
N LEU A 271 -3.11 9.74 -22.70
CA LEU A 271 -2.43 10.85 -23.37
C LEU A 271 -1.60 10.36 -24.57
N LEU A 272 -0.84 9.29 -24.40
CA LEU A 272 -0.05 8.69 -25.48
C LEU A 272 -0.95 8.16 -26.60
N LYS A 273 -2.08 7.54 -26.26
CA LYS A 273 -3.08 7.09 -27.23
C LYS A 273 -3.68 8.26 -28.01
N PHE A 274 -4.01 9.35 -27.32
CA PHE A 274 -4.52 10.57 -27.96
C PHE A 274 -3.48 11.14 -28.94
N ILE A 275 -2.24 11.35 -28.50
CA ILE A 275 -1.14 11.83 -29.36
C ILE A 275 -0.95 10.90 -30.57
N ALA A 276 -0.91 9.58 -30.34
CA ALA A 276 -0.75 8.61 -31.42
C ALA A 276 -1.90 8.68 -32.44
N SER A 277 -3.14 8.87 -31.98
CA SER A 277 -4.29 9.04 -32.88
C SER A 277 -4.22 10.34 -33.68
N THR A 278 -3.83 11.46 -33.07
CA THR A 278 -3.74 12.76 -33.75
C THR A 278 -2.66 12.79 -34.85
N PHE A 279 -1.58 12.04 -34.66
CA PHE A 279 -0.48 11.97 -35.64
C PHE A 279 -0.51 10.69 -36.51
N HIS A 280 -1.60 9.92 -36.44
CA HIS A 280 -1.78 8.65 -37.17
C HIS A 280 -0.59 7.67 -36.99
N LEU A 281 -0.09 7.55 -35.75
CA LEU A 281 1.05 6.70 -35.41
C LEU A 281 0.59 5.33 -34.88
N GLY A 282 1.12 4.26 -35.47
CA GLY A 282 0.96 2.89 -34.97
C GLY A 282 -0.48 2.35 -35.04
N PRO A 283 -0.86 1.37 -34.20
CA PRO A 283 -2.14 0.66 -34.30
C PRO A 283 -3.34 1.47 -33.77
N TYR A 284 -3.18 2.80 -33.66
CA TYR A 284 -4.20 3.76 -33.26
C TYR A 284 -4.44 4.81 -34.35
N SER A 285 -3.85 4.65 -35.55
CA SER A 285 -4.24 5.38 -36.74
C SER A 285 -5.64 4.91 -37.17
N ILE A 286 -6.66 5.62 -36.72
CA ILE A 286 -7.96 5.65 -37.39
C ILE A 286 -7.98 6.91 -38.25
#